data_AF-A0A396HZK3-F1
#
_entry.id   AF-A0A396HZK3-F1
#
_cell.length_a   1.000
_cell.length_b   1.000
_cell.length_c   1.000
_cell.angle_alpha   90.00
_cell.angle_beta   90.00
_cell.angle_gamma   90.00
#
_symmetry.space_group_name_H-M   'P 1'
#
loop_
_entity.id
_entity.type
_entity.pdbx_description
1 polymer ?
#
loop_
_entity_poly.entity_id
_entity_poly.type
_entity_poly.pdbx_seq_one_letter_code
_entity_poly.pdbx_strand_id
1 'polypeptide(L)'
;MTEARWLKNNYKPTLKEYIRISTESSGYALLTTTCYIGMGDTVTEDIFKWVSNESKIINAAIVLCRIMDDIVSNEFEQKREHVSSFLECYMRQYNISREVAIQEGRKRIVDAWKDINKECLMSTEVSMPFLMRILNLSRFMDVVYKDKDNFTHPEGEMKSFIKSLLVDPVPI
;
A
#
# COMPACT_ATOMS: atom_id res chain seq x y z
N MET A 1 15.37 -2.94 -7.59
CA MET A 1 16.35 -2.77 -8.71
C MET A 1 15.69 -2.52 -10.07
N THR A 2 14.56 -3.15 -10.40
CA THR A 2 13.93 -3.01 -11.72
C THR A 2 13.45 -1.60 -12.03
N GLU A 3 12.75 -0.93 -11.11
CA GLU A 3 12.29 0.45 -11.28
C GLU A 3 13.44 1.44 -11.54
N ALA A 4 14.55 1.31 -10.81
CA ALA A 4 15.74 2.12 -11.04
C ALA A 4 16.34 1.91 -12.44
N ARG A 5 16.32 0.68 -12.97
CA ARG A 5 16.73 0.41 -14.35
C ARG A 5 15.74 1.00 -15.35
N TRP A 6 14.44 0.95 -15.06
CA TRP A 6 13.43 1.57 -15.91
C TRP A 6 13.64 3.08 -16.00
N LEU A 7 13.85 3.75 -14.86
CA LEU A 7 14.15 5.17 -14.80
C LEU A 7 15.43 5.50 -15.58
N LYS A 8 16.55 4.81 -15.29
CA LYS A 8 17.84 5.06 -15.96
C LYS A 8 17.78 4.91 -17.48
N ASN A 9 17.04 3.93 -17.97
CA ASN A 9 16.93 3.65 -19.40
C ASN A 9 15.75 4.37 -20.08
N ASN A 10 15.04 5.26 -19.36
CA ASN A 10 13.79 5.88 -19.78
C ASN A 10 12.76 4.86 -20.33
N TYR A 11 12.78 3.65 -19.77
CA TYR A 11 11.85 2.60 -20.15
C TYR A 11 10.52 2.86 -19.47
N LYS A 12 9.45 2.80 -20.26
CA LYS A 12 8.08 3.04 -19.80
C LYS A 12 7.34 1.69 -19.72
N PRO A 13 7.13 1.10 -18.53
CA PRO A 13 6.56 -0.24 -18.38
C PRO A 13 5.07 -0.28 -18.69
N THR A 14 4.59 -1.38 -19.27
CA THR A 14 3.14 -1.63 -19.40
C THR A 14 2.49 -1.65 -18.01
N LEU A 15 1.17 -1.44 -17.92
CA LEU A 15 0.47 -1.47 -16.63
C LEU A 15 0.68 -2.82 -15.92
N LYS A 16 0.69 -3.92 -16.68
CA LYS A 16 0.91 -5.27 -16.14
C LYS A 16 2.33 -5.43 -15.57
N GLU A 17 3.35 -4.95 -16.28
CA GLU A 17 4.74 -4.99 -15.80
C GLU A 17 4.90 -4.13 -14.55
N TYR A 18 4.34 -2.92 -14.58
CA TYR A 18 4.35 -2.00 -13.45
C TYR A 18 3.75 -2.67 -12.22
N ILE A 19 2.49 -3.14 -12.29
CA ILE A 19 1.78 -3.75 -11.15
C ILE A 19 2.59 -4.90 -10.55
N ARG A 20 3.19 -5.76 -11.39
CA ARG A 20 3.99 -6.88 -10.88
C ARG A 20 5.19 -6.40 -10.06
N ILE A 21 5.93 -5.41 -10.55
CA ILE A 21 7.12 -4.91 -9.88
C ILE A 21 6.76 -4.02 -8.68
N SER A 22 5.71 -3.20 -8.81
CA SER A 22 5.25 -2.28 -7.78
C SER A 22 4.67 -3.00 -6.56
N THR A 23 4.12 -4.20 -6.77
CA THR A 23 3.70 -5.10 -5.68
C THR A 23 4.89 -5.45 -4.78
N GLU A 24 6.03 -5.82 -5.37
CA GLU A 24 7.25 -6.12 -4.61
C GLU A 24 7.89 -4.86 -4.01
N SER A 25 8.05 -3.80 -4.82
CA SER A 25 8.72 -2.57 -4.38
C SER A 25 7.95 -1.79 -3.32
N SER A 26 6.64 -2.04 -3.18
CA SER A 26 5.84 -1.50 -2.06
C SER A 26 6.36 -1.87 -0.68
N GLY A 27 7.12 -2.97 -0.57
CA GLY A 27 7.60 -3.48 0.71
C GLY A 27 6.48 -3.98 1.63
N TYR A 28 5.22 -3.96 1.20
CA TYR A 28 4.08 -4.19 2.07
C TYR A 28 3.93 -5.65 2.48
N ALA A 29 4.27 -6.58 1.57
CA ALA A 29 4.37 -8.01 1.88
C ALA A 29 5.44 -8.26 2.95
N LEU A 30 6.62 -7.67 2.78
CA LEU A 30 7.71 -7.77 3.75
C LEU A 30 7.29 -7.20 5.11
N LEU A 31 6.72 -5.98 5.13
CA LEU A 31 6.27 -5.33 6.34
C LEU A 31 5.24 -6.20 7.09
N THR A 32 4.24 -6.72 6.37
CA THR A 32 3.23 -7.63 6.93
C THR A 32 3.88 -8.86 7.56
N THR A 33 4.77 -9.54 6.84
CA THR A 33 5.46 -10.73 7.35
C THR A 33 6.29 -10.41 8.60
N THR A 34 6.97 -9.26 8.63
CA THR A 34 7.77 -8.85 9.80
C THR A 34 6.92 -8.57 11.04
N CYS A 35 5.67 -8.12 10.88
CA CYS A 35 4.77 -7.91 12.02
C CYS A 35 4.47 -9.19 12.80
N TYR A 36 4.63 -10.37 12.21
CA TYR A 36 4.36 -11.64 12.87
C TYR A 36 5.54 -12.11 13.74
N ILE A 37 6.76 -11.67 13.47
CA ILE A 37 7.95 -12.10 14.23
C ILE A 37 7.82 -11.77 15.73
N GLY A 38 7.15 -10.66 16.07
CA GLY A 38 6.94 -10.22 17.45
C GLY A 38 5.74 -10.84 18.17
N MET A 39 5.02 -11.79 17.55
CA MET A 39 3.78 -12.35 18.12
C MET A 39 4.00 -13.63 18.97
N GLY A 40 5.25 -13.98 19.27
CA GLY A 40 5.61 -15.08 20.17
C GLY A 40 5.12 -16.45 19.68
N ASP A 41 4.80 -17.34 20.61
CA ASP A 41 4.48 -18.76 20.34
C ASP A 41 3.19 -18.97 19.52
N THR A 42 2.43 -17.91 19.26
CA THR A 42 1.22 -18.00 18.42
C THR A 42 1.53 -18.16 16.94
N VAL A 43 2.76 -17.83 16.51
CA VAL A 43 3.15 -17.86 15.09
C VAL A 43 3.82 -19.17 14.74
N THR A 44 3.30 -19.81 13.70
CA THR A 44 3.84 -21.07 13.17
C THR A 44 4.46 -20.86 11.79
N GLU A 45 5.21 -21.85 11.31
CA GLU A 45 5.71 -21.88 9.94
C GLU A 45 4.57 -21.80 8.91
N ASP A 46 3.41 -22.39 9.22
CA ASP A 46 2.24 -22.37 8.34
C ASP A 46 1.67 -20.95 8.18
N ILE A 47 1.73 -20.11 9.22
CA ILE A 47 1.37 -18.69 9.10
C ILE A 47 2.34 -17.96 8.18
N PHE A 48 3.64 -18.25 8.26
CA PHE A 48 4.64 -17.67 7.36
C PHE A 48 4.48 -18.14 5.91
N LYS A 49 4.07 -19.40 5.70
CA LYS A 49 3.71 -19.91 4.36
C LYS A 49 2.46 -19.22 3.84
N TRP A 50 1.41 -19.10 4.66
CA TRP A 50 0.16 -18.45 4.29
C TRP A 50 0.36 -16.99 3.88
N VAL A 51 1.11 -16.22 4.68
CA VAL A 51 1.36 -14.80 4.40
C VAL A 51 2.23 -14.59 3.16
N SER A 52 3.06 -15.57 2.83
CA SER A 52 3.94 -15.53 1.66
C SER A 52 3.28 -16.08 0.39
N ASN A 53 2.12 -16.74 0.48
CA ASN A 53 1.48 -17.44 -0.63
C ASN A 53 0.34 -16.65 -1.28
N GLU A 54 0.62 -15.40 -1.70
CA GLU A 54 -0.33 -14.56 -2.46
C GLU A 54 -1.76 -14.52 -1.87
N SER A 55 -1.87 -14.51 -0.53
CA SER A 55 -3.16 -14.47 0.16
C SER A 55 -3.99 -13.27 -0.31
N LYS A 56 -5.29 -13.49 -0.49
CA LYS A 56 -6.19 -12.48 -1.08
C LYS A 56 -6.20 -11.17 -0.30
N ILE A 57 -6.23 -11.24 1.03
CA ILE A 57 -6.19 -10.05 1.90
C ILE A 57 -4.86 -9.28 1.76
N ILE A 58 -3.74 -9.99 1.57
CA ILE A 58 -2.42 -9.38 1.41
C ILE A 58 -2.31 -8.69 0.06
N ASN A 59 -2.75 -9.35 -1.01
CA ASN A 59 -2.81 -8.75 -2.34
C ASN A 59 -3.69 -7.50 -2.36
N ALA A 60 -4.85 -7.54 -1.69
CA ALA A 60 -5.71 -6.38 -1.54
C ALA A 60 -5.00 -5.25 -0.78
N ALA A 61 -4.34 -5.54 0.33
CA ALA A 61 -3.61 -4.56 1.13
C ALA A 61 -2.43 -3.94 0.35
N ILE A 62 -1.70 -4.72 -0.44
CA ILE A 62 -0.64 -4.24 -1.35
C ILE A 62 -1.21 -3.29 -2.40
N VAL A 63 -2.31 -3.67 -3.07
CA VAL A 63 -2.97 -2.83 -4.07
C VAL A 63 -3.43 -1.52 -3.45
N LEU A 64 -4.06 -1.57 -2.28
CA LEU A 64 -4.46 -0.38 -1.53
C LEU A 64 -3.26 0.52 -1.25
N CYS A 65 -2.20 -0.03 -0.65
CA CYS A 65 -0.99 0.71 -0.32
C CYS A 65 -0.39 1.40 -1.56
N ARG A 66 -0.18 0.62 -2.63
CA ARG A 66 0.49 1.09 -3.84
C ARG A 66 -0.32 2.16 -4.56
N ILE A 67 -1.62 1.93 -4.74
CA ILE A 67 -2.46 2.86 -5.51
C ILE A 67 -2.71 4.16 -4.73
N MET A 68 -2.81 4.10 -3.39
CA MET A 68 -2.92 5.33 -2.59
C MET A 68 -1.67 6.20 -2.72
N ASP A 69 -0.49 5.60 -2.52
CA ASP A 69 0.80 6.27 -2.70
C ASP A 69 0.94 6.87 -4.12
N ASP A 70 0.74 6.04 -5.15
CA ASP A 70 0.83 6.46 -6.56
C ASP A 70 -0.15 7.58 -6.95
N ILE A 71 -1.26 7.79 -6.22
CA ILE A 71 -2.21 8.87 -6.52
C ILE A 71 -1.72 10.18 -5.91
N VAL A 72 -1.38 10.19 -4.63
CA VAL A 72 -1.12 11.43 -3.89
C VAL A 72 0.34 11.88 -3.96
N SER A 73 1.28 10.96 -4.17
CA SER A 73 2.71 11.23 -4.30
C SER A 73 3.12 11.63 -5.72
N ASN A 74 2.29 11.31 -6.72
CA ASN A 74 2.66 11.39 -8.14
C ASN A 74 3.21 12.74 -8.58
N GLU A 75 2.58 13.86 -8.21
CA GLU A 75 3.04 15.18 -8.66
C GLU A 75 4.45 15.50 -8.17
N PHE A 76 4.75 15.15 -6.92
CA PHE A 76 6.07 15.33 -6.33
C PHE A 76 7.09 14.41 -7.00
N GLU A 77 6.74 13.14 -7.22
CA GLU A 77 7.59 12.15 -7.86
C GLU A 77 7.93 12.53 -9.30
N GLN A 78 6.95 12.95 -10.11
CA GLN A 78 7.21 13.36 -11.49
C GLN A 78 8.07 14.62 -11.58
N LYS A 79 7.99 15.54 -10.61
CA LYS A 79 8.86 16.75 -10.57
C LYS A 79 10.33 16.44 -10.35
N ARG A 80 10.65 15.35 -9.63
CA ARG A 80 12.04 14.97 -9.30
C ARG A 80 12.62 13.88 -10.21
N GLU A 81 11.95 13.60 -11.33
CA GLU A 81 12.21 12.46 -12.22
C GLU A 81 12.09 11.10 -11.50
N HIS A 82 10.94 10.44 -11.69
CA HIS A 82 10.67 9.13 -11.12
C HIS A 82 10.20 8.14 -12.19
N VAL A 83 10.19 6.85 -11.85
CA VAL A 83 9.59 5.84 -12.72
C VAL A 83 8.10 6.14 -12.94
N SER A 84 7.56 5.75 -14.09
CA SER A 84 6.12 5.84 -14.36
C SER A 84 5.35 5.06 -13.29
N SER A 85 4.42 5.73 -12.60
CA SER A 85 3.56 5.12 -11.59
C SER A 85 2.34 4.46 -12.25
N PHE A 86 1.43 3.92 -11.43
CA PHE A 86 0.14 3.43 -11.90
C PHE A 86 -0.56 4.42 -12.82
N LEU A 87 -0.53 5.72 -12.49
CA LEU A 87 -1.24 6.75 -13.26
C LEU A 87 -0.69 6.87 -14.68
N GLU A 88 0.64 7.03 -14.85
CA GLU A 88 1.24 7.14 -16.18
C GLU A 88 1.04 5.85 -16.99
N CYS A 89 1.20 4.68 -16.35
CA CYS A 89 1.02 3.40 -17.01
C CYS A 89 -0.43 3.20 -17.49
N TYR A 90 -1.40 3.55 -16.65
CA TYR A 90 -2.82 3.39 -16.95
C TYR A 90 -3.28 4.38 -18.03
N MET A 91 -2.94 5.67 -17.88
CA MET A 91 -3.26 6.72 -18.87
C MET A 91 -2.75 6.34 -20.26
N ARG A 92 -1.50 5.88 -20.33
CA ARG A 92 -0.87 5.51 -21.59
C ARG A 92 -1.47 4.26 -22.22
N GLN A 93 -1.80 3.25 -21.43
CA GLN A 93 -2.34 1.99 -21.95
C GLN A 93 -3.76 2.16 -22.53
N TYR A 94 -4.57 3.01 -21.90
CA TYR A 94 -5.98 3.19 -22.29
C TYR A 94 -6.25 4.50 -23.04
N ASN A 95 -5.24 5.36 -23.21
CA ASN A 95 -5.35 6.69 -23.82
C ASN A 95 -6.44 7.55 -23.16
N ILE A 96 -6.40 7.64 -21.82
CA ILE A 96 -7.38 8.34 -20.99
C ILE A 96 -6.74 9.49 -20.20
N SER A 97 -7.59 10.38 -19.64
CA SER A 97 -7.12 11.51 -18.84
C SER A 97 -6.66 11.10 -17.45
N ARG A 98 -5.86 11.95 -16.80
CA ARG A 98 -5.37 11.74 -15.44
C ARG A 98 -6.52 11.57 -14.44
N GLU A 99 -7.58 12.35 -14.59
CA GLU A 99 -8.77 12.32 -13.72
C GLU A 99 -9.44 10.95 -13.79
N VAL A 100 -9.57 10.38 -14.99
CA VAL A 100 -10.13 9.04 -15.20
C VAL A 100 -9.22 7.97 -14.59
N ALA A 101 -7.89 8.11 -14.71
CA ALA A 101 -6.94 7.19 -14.09
C ALA A 101 -7.04 7.21 -12.55
N ILE A 102 -7.18 8.39 -11.95
CA ILE A 102 -7.38 8.55 -10.51
C ILE A 102 -8.70 7.91 -10.07
N GLN A 103 -9.79 8.11 -10.81
CA GLN A 103 -11.08 7.50 -10.51
C GLN A 103 -11.02 5.96 -10.54
N GLU A 104 -10.34 5.39 -11.54
CA GLU A 104 -10.10 3.96 -11.59
C GLU A 104 -9.23 3.48 -10.41
N GLY A 105 -8.16 4.22 -10.06
CA GLY A 105 -7.34 3.90 -8.90
C GLY A 105 -8.16 3.89 -7.60
N ARG A 106 -9.03 4.89 -7.41
CA ARG A 106 -9.96 4.95 -6.27
C ARG A 106 -10.95 3.78 -6.26
N LYS A 107 -11.45 3.36 -7.42
CA LYS A 107 -12.30 2.16 -7.53
C LYS A 107 -11.55 0.91 -7.08
N ARG A 108 -10.29 0.75 -7.49
CA ARG A 108 -9.43 -0.37 -7.06
C ARG A 108 -9.18 -0.36 -5.56
N ILE A 109 -9.00 0.81 -4.95
CA ILE A 109 -8.88 0.95 -3.49
C ILE A 109 -10.18 0.49 -2.80
N VAL A 110 -11.34 0.91 -3.30
CA VAL A 110 -12.65 0.48 -2.76
C VAL A 110 -12.83 -1.03 -2.89
N ASP A 111 -12.45 -1.63 -4.01
CA ASP A 111 -12.55 -3.07 -4.22
C ASP A 111 -11.55 -3.84 -3.31
N ALA A 112 -10.34 -3.32 -3.12
CA ALA A 112 -9.39 -3.86 -2.15
C ALA A 112 -9.94 -3.83 -0.72
N TRP A 113 -10.59 -2.73 -0.31
CA TRP A 113 -11.27 -2.65 0.99
C TRP A 113 -12.37 -3.70 1.15
N LYS A 114 -13.18 -3.95 0.11
CA LYS A 114 -14.20 -5.02 0.15
C LYS A 114 -13.57 -6.39 0.35
N ASP A 115 -12.47 -6.66 -0.33
CA ASP A 115 -11.75 -7.92 -0.20
C ASP A 115 -11.14 -8.09 1.21
N ILE A 116 -10.50 -7.04 1.75
CA ILE A 116 -9.99 -7.05 3.13
C ILE A 116 -11.13 -7.32 4.12
N ASN A 117 -12.25 -6.61 4.00
CA ASN A 117 -13.39 -6.78 4.88
C ASN A 117 -13.99 -8.18 4.79
N LYS A 118 -14.11 -8.74 3.57
CA LYS A 118 -14.62 -10.09 3.36
C LYS A 118 -13.72 -11.13 4.04
N GLU A 119 -12.40 -11.02 3.87
CA GLU A 119 -11.45 -11.94 4.48
C GLU A 119 -11.46 -11.83 6.01
N CYS A 120 -11.56 -10.62 6.57
CA CYS A 120 -11.72 -10.45 8.03
C CYS A 120 -13.03 -11.02 8.59
N LEU A 121 -14.12 -11.08 7.81
CA LEU A 121 -15.41 -11.58 8.26
C LEU A 121 -15.59 -13.09 8.04
N MET A 122 -14.95 -13.64 7.00
CA MET A 122 -15.24 -14.99 6.49
C MET A 122 -14.05 -15.94 6.53
N SER A 123 -12.82 -15.47 6.76
CA SER A 123 -11.63 -16.34 6.71
C SER A 123 -11.64 -17.34 7.86
N THR A 124 -11.46 -18.61 7.51
CA THR A 124 -11.28 -19.73 8.45
C THR A 124 -9.85 -20.28 8.41
N GLU A 125 -9.00 -19.80 7.50
CA GLU A 125 -7.62 -20.29 7.31
C GLU A 125 -6.66 -19.78 8.39
N VAL A 126 -6.88 -18.55 8.86
CA VAL A 126 -6.03 -17.91 9.88
C VAL A 126 -6.87 -17.18 10.92
N SER A 127 -6.33 -17.08 12.14
CA SER A 127 -7.01 -16.41 13.23
C SER A 127 -6.99 -14.88 13.08
N MET A 128 -7.99 -14.23 13.67
CA MET A 128 -8.15 -12.77 13.61
C MET A 128 -6.92 -11.96 14.04
N PRO A 129 -6.10 -12.35 15.04
CA PRO A 129 -4.89 -11.61 15.39
C PRO A 129 -3.92 -11.38 14.21
N PHE A 130 -3.83 -12.33 13.27
CA PHE A 130 -2.99 -12.18 12.07
C PHE A 130 -3.65 -11.25 11.05
N LEU A 131 -4.93 -11.47 10.76
CA LEU A 131 -5.72 -10.62 9.85
C LEU A 131 -5.75 -9.16 10.33
N MET A 132 -5.83 -8.94 11.64
CA MET A 132 -5.82 -7.61 12.25
C MET A 132 -4.52 -6.84 11.98
N ARG A 133 -3.37 -7.50 11.79
CA ARG A 133 -2.13 -6.80 11.42
C ARG A 133 -2.24 -6.23 10.01
N ILE A 134 -2.72 -7.03 9.06
CA ILE A 134 -2.91 -6.61 7.66
C ILE A 134 -3.96 -5.49 7.58
N LEU A 135 -5.06 -5.64 8.32
CA LEU A 135 -6.12 -4.64 8.41
C LEU A 135 -5.59 -3.32 8.99
N ASN A 136 -4.83 -3.37 10.09
CA ASN A 136 -4.32 -2.15 10.72
C ASN A 136 -3.23 -1.46 9.89
N LEU A 137 -2.41 -2.21 9.16
CA LEU A 137 -1.52 -1.62 8.15
C LEU A 137 -2.34 -0.90 7.07
N SER A 138 -3.38 -1.54 6.54
CA SER A 138 -4.25 -0.93 5.53
C SER A 138 -4.93 0.35 6.04
N ARG A 139 -5.39 0.35 7.29
CA ARG A 139 -5.91 1.56 7.97
C ARG A 139 -4.86 2.64 8.14
N PHE A 140 -3.61 2.26 8.42
CA PHE A 140 -2.51 3.21 8.51
C PHE A 140 -2.30 3.93 7.18
N MET A 141 -2.32 3.21 6.05
CA MET A 141 -2.26 3.84 4.72
C MET A 141 -3.40 4.84 4.50
N ASP A 142 -4.62 4.47 4.90
CA ASP A 142 -5.79 5.35 4.86
C ASP A 142 -5.67 6.59 5.75
N VAL A 143 -4.83 6.58 6.79
CA VAL A 143 -4.54 7.76 7.61
C VAL A 143 -3.46 8.63 6.98
N VAL A 144 -2.38 8.02 6.48
CA VAL A 144 -1.19 8.76 6.02
C VAL A 144 -1.27 9.21 4.56
N TYR A 145 -2.07 8.55 3.71
CA TYR A 145 -2.17 8.85 2.27
C TYR A 145 -3.59 9.22 1.83
N LYS A 146 -4.49 9.57 2.76
CA LYS A 146 -5.91 9.84 2.46
C LYS A 146 -6.11 10.91 1.38
N ASP A 147 -5.50 12.07 1.62
CA ASP A 147 -5.71 13.28 0.83
C ASP A 147 -4.39 13.81 0.26
N LYS A 148 -3.26 13.49 0.89
CA LYS A 148 -1.91 13.92 0.52
C LYS A 148 -0.88 12.92 1.05
N ASP A 149 0.34 12.99 0.55
CA ASP A 149 1.48 12.21 1.06
C ASP A 149 1.98 12.78 2.40
N ASN A 150 1.32 12.40 3.51
CA ASN A 150 1.75 12.80 4.85
C ASN A 150 2.99 12.01 5.34
N PHE A 151 3.42 10.97 4.63
CA PHE A 151 4.57 10.17 5.03
C PHE A 151 5.87 10.86 4.60
N THR A 152 5.96 11.26 3.32
CA THR A 152 7.13 11.98 2.79
C THR A 152 7.15 13.45 3.25
N HIS A 153 5.98 14.06 3.44
CA HIS A 153 5.84 15.45 3.87
C HIS A 153 5.12 15.54 5.23
N PRO A 154 5.80 15.16 6.34
CA PRO A 154 5.16 14.95 7.62
C PRO A 154 4.82 16.23 8.39
N GLU A 155 5.26 17.41 7.92
CA GLU A 155 5.21 18.67 8.66
C GLU A 155 3.79 19.08 9.10
N GLY A 156 2.77 18.61 8.40
CA GLY A 156 1.36 18.83 8.70
C GLY A 156 0.77 17.79 9.65
N GLU A 157 -0.10 16.94 9.11
CA GLU A 157 -0.97 16.06 9.91
C GLU A 157 -0.18 14.98 10.64
N MET A 158 0.79 14.35 9.97
CA MET A 158 1.58 13.27 10.60
C MET A 158 2.33 13.76 11.84
N LYS A 159 2.98 14.93 11.77
CA LYS A 159 3.64 15.54 12.93
C LYS A 159 2.65 15.84 14.07
N SER A 160 1.44 16.30 13.74
CA SER A 160 0.39 16.50 14.74
C SER A 160 -0.03 15.19 15.38
N PHE A 161 -0.25 14.13 14.59
CA PHE A 161 -0.64 12.82 15.09
C PHE A 161 0.44 12.20 15.99
N ILE A 162 1.71 12.28 15.58
CA ILE A 162 2.84 11.82 16.39
C ILE A 162 2.87 12.54 17.73
N LYS A 163 2.73 13.86 17.73
CA LYS A 163 2.72 14.65 18.96
C LYS A 163 1.60 14.22 19.89
N SER A 164 0.36 14.19 19.39
CA SER A 164 -0.81 13.83 20.20
C SER A 164 -0.77 12.39 20.71
N LEU A 165 -0.13 11.46 19.99
CA LEU A 165 -0.10 10.04 20.36
C LEU A 165 1.08 9.67 21.25
N LEU A 166 2.25 10.28 21.04
CA LEU A 166 3.52 9.81 21.60
C LEU A 166 4.28 10.86 22.42
N VAL A 167 3.90 12.13 22.36
CA VAL A 167 4.65 13.23 23.01
C VAL A 167 3.81 13.91 24.08
N ASP A 168 2.61 14.35 23.71
CA ASP A 168 1.76 15.19 24.55
C ASP A 168 0.80 14.29 25.36
N PRO A 169 0.90 14.25 26.70
CA PRO A 169 0.01 13.44 27.51
C PRO A 169 -1.41 14.02 27.53
N VAL A 170 -2.41 13.14 27.69
CA VAL A 170 -3.79 13.57 27.95
C VAL A 170 -3.82 14.26 29.32
N PRO A 171 -4.31 15.51 29.43
CA PRO A 171 -4.48 16.16 30.72
C PRO A 171 -5.38 15.33 31.63
N ILE A 172 -4.96 15.17 32.88
CA ILE A 172 -5.71 14.46 33.94
C ILE A 172 -6.62 15.45 34.66
#